data_AF-A0A932PVR6-F1
#
_entry.id   AF-A0A932PVR6-F1
#
_cell.length_a   1.000
_cell.length_b   1.000
_cell.length_c   1.000
_cell.angle_alpha   90.00
_cell.angle_beta   90.00
_cell.angle_gamma   90.00
#
_symmetry.space_group_name_H-M   'P 1'
#
loop_
_entity.id
_entity.type
_entity.pdbx_description
1 polymer ?
#
loop_
_entity_poly.entity_id
_entity_poly.type
_entity_poly.pdbx_seq_one_letter_code
_entity_poly.pdbx_strand_id
1 'polypeptide(L)'
;MIDDAELRLATEHPRGTERRRLLPYRAALQDPAVYATLPVADRDVIVRWAEIRRRIAGNGVDNDPANLADPLLPAGILRAHVVSGERIAAGRASFDDPGGDLIEVVRALRTRPPGKPAQR
;
A
#
# COMPACT_ATOMS: atom_id res chain seq x y z
N MET A 1 -12.70 2.07 -5.54
CA MET A 1 -13.04 0.70 -5.96
C MET A 1 -12.08 0.34 -7.08
N ILE A 2 -11.46 -0.84 -7.03
CA ILE A 2 -10.66 -1.39 -8.13
C ILE A 2 -11.66 -2.02 -9.09
N ASP A 3 -11.59 -1.65 -10.37
CA ASP A 3 -12.48 -2.21 -11.38
C ASP A 3 -11.95 -3.54 -11.96
N ASP A 4 -12.84 -4.31 -12.60
CA ASP A 4 -12.49 -5.62 -13.15
C ASP A 4 -11.49 -5.54 -14.30
N ALA A 5 -11.44 -4.42 -15.03
CA ALA A 5 -10.50 -4.24 -16.13
C ALA A 5 -9.08 -4.00 -15.61
N GLU A 6 -8.94 -3.24 -14.53
CA GLU A 6 -7.71 -2.96 -13.80
C GLU A 6 -7.17 -4.23 -13.15
N LEU A 7 -8.03 -5.03 -12.51
CA LEU A 7 -7.64 -6.31 -11.93
C LEU A 7 -7.21 -7.32 -13.01
N ARG A 8 -7.93 -7.38 -14.14
CA ARG A 8 -7.57 -8.22 -15.28
C ARG A 8 -6.23 -7.81 -15.88
N LEU A 9 -6.01 -6.51 -16.11
CA LEU A 9 -4.74 -5.99 -16.62
C LEU A 9 -3.57 -6.30 -15.67
N ALA A 10 -3.79 -6.18 -14.36
CA ALA A 10 -2.80 -6.54 -13.35
C ALA A 10 -2.54 -8.05 -13.28
N THR A 11 -3.53 -8.88 -13.61
CA THR A 11 -3.37 -10.33 -13.70
C THR A 11 -2.59 -10.74 -14.96
N GLU A 12 -2.91 -10.14 -16.11
CA GLU A 12 -2.27 -10.41 -17.40
C GLU A 12 -0.83 -9.85 -17.47
N HIS A 13 -0.62 -8.67 -16.89
CA HIS A 13 0.65 -7.94 -16.94
C HIS A 13 1.04 -7.35 -15.58
N PRO A 14 1.26 -8.18 -14.55
CA PRO A 14 1.50 -7.70 -13.18
C PRO A 14 2.71 -6.75 -13.11
N ARG A 15 3.82 -7.13 -13.73
CA ARG A 15 5.09 -6.39 -13.69
C ARG A 15 5.03 -5.05 -14.42
N GLY A 16 4.56 -5.08 -15.67
CA GLY A 16 4.54 -3.90 -16.53
C GLY A 16 3.61 -2.82 -15.99
N THR A 17 2.49 -3.25 -15.40
CA THR A 17 1.50 -2.37 -14.79
C THR A 17 1.99 -1.82 -13.46
N GLU A 18 2.57 -2.66 -12.60
CA GLU A 18 3.19 -2.23 -11.34
C GLU A 18 4.27 -1.19 -11.58
N ARG A 19 5.26 -1.52 -12.42
CA ARG A 19 6.38 -0.64 -12.73
C ARG A 19 5.90 0.73 -13.19
N ARG A 20 4.97 0.79 -14.15
CA ARG A 20 4.47 2.06 -14.68
C ARG A 20 3.76 2.91 -13.63
N ARG A 21 3.06 2.27 -12.69
CA ARG A 21 2.28 2.96 -11.65
C ARG A 21 3.11 3.36 -10.44
N LEU A 22 4.06 2.51 -10.04
CA LEU A 22 4.80 2.65 -8.79
C LEU A 22 6.19 3.29 -8.93
N LEU A 23 6.79 3.28 -10.13
CA LEU A 23 8.10 3.88 -10.36
C LEU A 23 8.18 5.36 -9.92
N PRO A 24 7.17 6.22 -10.16
CA PRO A 24 7.20 7.61 -9.68
C PRO A 24 7.28 7.73 -8.15
N TYR A 25 6.82 6.71 -7.42
CA TYR A 25 6.73 6.69 -5.96
C TYR A 25 7.86 5.90 -5.29
N ARG A 26 8.95 5.58 -6.03
CA ARG A 26 10.03 4.71 -5.53
C ARG A 26 10.55 5.11 -4.15
N ALA A 27 10.80 6.40 -3.90
CA ALA A 27 11.29 6.87 -2.60
C ALA A 27 10.28 6.62 -1.48
N ALA A 28 8.99 6.85 -1.75
CA ALA A 28 7.91 6.56 -0.81
C ALA A 28 7.74 5.06 -0.54
N LEU A 29 8.07 4.19 -1.50
CA LEU A 29 8.02 2.73 -1.30
C LEU A 29 9.20 2.20 -0.48
N GLN A 30 10.25 3.00 -0.29
CA GLN A 30 11.42 2.64 0.51
C GLN A 30 11.35 3.18 1.94
N ASP A 31 10.58 4.25 2.16
CA ASP A 31 10.47 4.89 3.47
C ASP A 31 9.01 5.28 3.79
N PRO A 32 8.39 4.68 4.84
CA PRO A 32 7.05 5.05 5.30
C PRO A 32 6.89 6.53 5.67
N ALA A 33 7.97 7.20 6.10
CA ALA A 33 7.94 8.63 6.39
C ALA A 33 7.84 9.46 5.10
N VAL A 34 8.58 9.10 4.04
CA VAL A 34 8.45 9.73 2.71
C VAL A 34 7.08 9.44 2.11
N TYR A 35 6.55 8.23 2.28
CA TYR A 35 5.16 7.93 1.92
C TYR A 35 4.17 8.88 2.60
N ALA A 36 4.35 9.14 3.90
CA ALA A 36 3.42 9.94 4.68
C ALA A 36 3.33 11.41 4.24
N THR A 37 4.38 11.94 3.59
CA THR A 37 4.41 13.32 3.06
C THR A 37 3.72 13.46 1.71
N LEU A 38 3.42 12.35 1.03
CA LEU A 38 2.73 12.38 -0.27
C LEU A 38 1.31 12.96 -0.13
N PRO A 39 0.77 13.63 -1.16
CA PRO A 39 -0.65 13.95 -1.26
C PRO A 39 -1.53 12.69 -1.13
N VAL A 40 -2.75 12.85 -0.61
CA VAL A 40 -3.71 11.75 -0.43
C VAL A 40 -3.95 11.00 -1.74
N ALA A 41 -4.06 11.73 -2.86
CA ALA A 41 -4.29 11.13 -4.18
C ALA A 41 -3.15 10.17 -4.59
N ASP A 42 -1.90 10.54 -4.31
CA ASP A 42 -0.72 9.71 -4.61
C ASP A 42 -0.63 8.50 -3.69
N ARG A 43 -0.93 8.69 -2.40
CA ARG A 43 -1.03 7.56 -1.45
C ARG A 43 -2.10 6.57 -1.87
N ASP A 44 -3.24 7.05 -2.36
CA ASP A 44 -4.33 6.19 -2.83
C ASP A 44 -3.93 5.34 -4.05
N VAL A 45 -3.01 5.80 -4.91
CA VAL A 45 -2.45 4.98 -6.00
C VAL A 45 -1.70 3.78 -5.42
N ILE A 46 -0.86 4.01 -4.41
CA ILE A 46 -0.07 2.97 -3.76
C ILE A 46 -0.98 1.99 -2.99
N VAL A 47 -1.98 2.50 -2.26
CA VAL A 47 -2.98 1.69 -1.54
C VAL A 47 -3.74 0.77 -2.50
N ARG A 48 -4.22 1.32 -3.63
CA ARG A 48 -4.91 0.53 -4.65
C ARG A 48 -4.00 -0.57 -5.20
N TRP A 49 -2.74 -0.25 -5.47
CA TRP A 49 -1.81 -1.25 -6.01
C TRP A 49 -1.49 -2.36 -5.00
N ALA A 50 -1.33 -2.01 -3.73
CA ALA A 50 -1.14 -2.98 -2.65
C ALA A 50 -2.34 -3.93 -2.50
N GLU A 51 -3.57 -3.41 -2.65
CA GLU A 51 -4.78 -4.25 -2.66
C GLU A 51 -4.87 -5.14 -3.90
N ILE A 52 -4.51 -4.62 -5.09
CA ILE A 52 -4.42 -5.42 -6.31
C ILE A 52 -3.45 -6.59 -6.10
N ARG A 53 -2.27 -6.34 -5.53
CA ARG A 53 -1.29 -7.39 -5.22
C ARG A 53 -1.82 -8.43 -4.26
N ARG A 54 -2.53 -8.03 -3.20
CA ARG A 54 -3.18 -8.97 -2.29
C ARG A 54 -4.14 -9.90 -3.03
N ARG A 55 -4.92 -9.37 -3.98
CA ARG A 55 -5.90 -10.15 -4.77
C ARG A 55 -5.24 -11.10 -5.76
N ILE A 56 -4.04 -10.80 -6.25
CA ILE A 56 -3.31 -11.63 -7.24
C ILE A 56 -2.10 -12.38 -6.67
N ALA A 57 -1.94 -12.43 -5.34
CA ALA A 57 -0.75 -12.92 -4.63
C ALA A 57 -0.35 -14.38 -4.90
N GLY A 58 -1.12 -15.14 -5.70
CA GLY A 58 -0.79 -16.50 -6.15
C GLY A 58 -0.05 -16.59 -7.49
N ASN A 59 0.14 -15.49 -8.23
CA ASN A 59 0.64 -15.50 -9.61
C ASN A 59 2.18 -15.37 -9.74
N GLY A 60 2.94 -15.68 -8.68
CA GLY A 60 4.41 -15.66 -8.71
C GLY A 60 5.05 -14.25 -8.73
N VAL A 61 4.28 -13.21 -8.44
CA VAL A 61 4.74 -11.80 -8.43
C VAL A 61 5.74 -11.53 -7.30
N ASP A 62 5.57 -12.19 -6.15
CA ASP A 62 6.33 -11.91 -4.92
C ASP A 62 7.74 -12.51 -4.89
N ASN A 63 8.08 -13.41 -5.83
CA ASN A 63 9.34 -14.18 -5.81
C ASN A 63 10.33 -13.77 -6.90
N ASP A 64 10.13 -12.63 -7.57
CA ASP A 64 10.98 -12.21 -8.69
C ASP A 64 12.00 -11.13 -8.27
N PRO A 65 13.31 -11.45 -8.33
CA PRO A 65 14.39 -10.56 -7.92
C PRO A 65 14.69 -9.40 -8.89
N ALA A 66 14.03 -9.29 -10.05
CA ALA A 66 14.33 -8.25 -11.05
C ALA A 66 13.40 -7.02 -10.99
N ASN A 67 12.59 -6.89 -9.95
CA ASN A 67 11.52 -5.89 -9.93
C ASN A 67 11.95 -4.52 -9.39
N LEU A 68 11.20 -3.48 -9.78
CA LEU A 68 11.51 -2.10 -9.42
C LEU A 68 10.96 -1.71 -8.05
N ALA A 69 11.85 -1.07 -7.26
CA ALA A 69 12.08 -1.34 -5.85
C ALA A 69 12.72 -2.72 -5.73
N ASP A 70 14.05 -2.75 -5.68
CA ASP A 70 14.79 -3.99 -5.63
C ASP A 70 15.09 -4.29 -4.14
N PRO A 71 14.50 -5.36 -3.55
CA PRO A 71 13.48 -6.25 -4.08
C PRO A 71 12.04 -5.72 -3.85
N LEU A 72 11.09 -6.13 -4.71
CA LEU A 72 9.67 -5.79 -4.55
C LEU A 72 9.27 -6.23 -3.16
N LEU A 73 8.69 -5.32 -2.38
CA LEU A 73 8.10 -5.70 -1.11
C LEU A 73 7.08 -6.82 -1.42
N PRO A 74 7.20 -8.01 -0.82
CA PRO A 74 6.16 -9.03 -0.89
C PRO A 74 4.81 -8.41 -0.51
N ALA A 75 3.68 -8.94 -1.00
CA ALA A 75 2.38 -8.29 -0.81
C ALA A 75 2.09 -7.98 0.68
N GLY A 76 2.51 -8.86 1.59
CA GLY A 76 2.43 -8.62 3.04
C GLY A 76 3.32 -7.48 3.54
N ILE A 77 4.55 -7.36 3.03
CA ILE A 77 5.45 -6.27 3.39
C ILE A 77 4.98 -4.95 2.81
N LEU A 78 4.48 -4.94 1.57
CA LEU A 78 3.89 -3.75 0.95
C LEU A 78 2.68 -3.28 1.75
N ARG A 79 1.83 -4.21 2.20
CA ARG A 79 0.71 -3.89 3.09
C ARG A 79 1.18 -3.24 4.39
N ALA A 80 2.13 -3.86 5.08
CA ALA A 80 2.66 -3.33 6.34
C ALA A 80 3.28 -1.93 6.14
N HIS A 81 3.98 -1.71 5.02
CA HIS A 81 4.54 -0.42 4.65
C HIS A 81 3.46 0.65 4.47
N VAL A 82 2.41 0.35 3.69
CA VAL A 82 1.28 1.24 3.48
C VAL A 82 0.59 1.58 4.80
N VAL A 83 0.30 0.58 5.63
CA VAL A 83 -0.33 0.81 6.95
C VAL A 83 0.55 1.68 7.84
N SER A 84 1.85 1.44 7.87
CA SER A 84 2.80 2.25 8.65
C SER A 84 2.84 3.70 8.16
N GLY A 85 2.89 3.92 6.84
CA GLY A 85 2.91 5.25 6.25
C GLY A 85 1.60 6.01 6.46
N GLU A 86 0.44 5.36 6.32
CA GLU A 86 -0.86 5.97 6.61
C GLU A 86 -1.02 6.30 8.09
N ARG A 87 -0.52 5.44 8.98
CA ARG A 87 -0.47 5.71 10.42
C ARG A 87 0.33 6.99 10.73
N ILE A 88 1.50 7.16 10.10
CA ILE A 88 2.33 8.37 10.24
C ILE A 88 1.58 9.59 9.70
N ALA A 89 1.00 9.50 8.49
CA ALA A 89 0.25 10.58 7.87
C ALA A 89 -0.98 11.01 8.71
N ALA A 90 -1.60 10.06 9.41
CA ALA A 90 -2.72 10.30 10.32
C ALA A 90 -2.29 10.73 11.74
N GLY A 91 -0.99 10.86 12.02
CA GLY A 91 -0.47 11.24 13.33
C GLY A 91 -0.77 10.23 14.44
N ARG A 92 -0.85 8.94 14.10
CA ARG A 92 -1.21 7.87 15.05
C ARG A 92 0.02 7.17 15.62
N ALA A 93 0.01 6.88 16.92
CA ALA A 93 1.10 6.13 17.55
C ALA A 93 1.09 4.63 17.13
N SER A 94 -0.09 4.02 17.09
CA SER A 94 -0.29 2.61 16.71
C SER A 94 -1.57 2.44 15.87
N PHE A 95 -1.61 1.33 15.13
CA PHE A 95 -2.79 0.85 14.42
C PHE A 95 -2.66 -0.67 14.24
N ASP A 96 -3.63 -1.41 14.75
CA ASP A 96 -3.68 -2.87 14.57
C ASP A 96 -4.36 -3.16 13.24
N ASP A 97 -3.59 -3.70 12.28
CA ASP A 97 -4.09 -4.06 10.96
C ASP A 97 -4.96 -5.33 11.05
N PRO A 98 -6.28 -5.24 10.80
CA PRO A 98 -7.17 -6.40 10.88
C PRO A 98 -7.04 -7.35 9.67
N GLY A 99 -6.22 -7.02 8.67
CA GLY A 99 -6.17 -7.73 7.40
C GLY A 99 -7.34 -7.38 6.46
N GLY A 100 -7.65 -8.27 5.52
CA GLY A 100 -8.76 -8.06 4.57
C GLY A 100 -8.49 -6.98 3.51
N ASP A 101 -9.54 -6.30 3.05
CA ASP A 101 -9.44 -5.26 2.01
C ASP A 101 -8.65 -4.04 2.54
N LEU A 102 -7.49 -3.76 1.93
CA LEU A 102 -6.62 -2.68 2.37
C LEU A 102 -7.24 -1.30 2.20
N ILE A 103 -8.11 -1.09 1.20
CA ILE A 103 -8.76 0.19 0.96
C ILE A 103 -9.67 0.54 2.14
N GLU A 104 -10.45 -0.43 2.62
CA GLU A 104 -11.34 -0.24 3.77
C GLU A 104 -10.54 -0.04 5.08
N VAL A 105 -9.42 -0.76 5.24
CA VAL A 105 -8.52 -0.58 6.40
C VAL A 105 -7.94 0.84 6.43
N VAL A 106 -7.41 1.33 5.31
CA VAL A 106 -6.86 2.70 5.21
C VAL A 106 -7.96 3.74 5.43
N ARG A 107 -9.17 3.51 4.89
CA ARG A 107 -10.32 4.38 5.14
C ARG A 107 -10.61 4.49 6.63
N ALA A 108 -10.71 3.37 7.34
CA ALA A 108 -10.97 3.34 8.78
C ALA A 108 -9.86 4.03 9.59
N LEU A 109 -8.59 3.84 9.18
CA LEU A 109 -7.43 4.49 9.80
C LEU A 109 -7.53 6.02 9.72
N ARG A 110 -7.92 6.54 8.55
CA ARG A 110 -8.04 7.98 8.28
C ARG A 110 -9.27 8.62 8.95
N THR A 111 -10.39 7.90 9.09
CA THR A 111 -11.65 8.47 9.60
C THR A 111 -11.77 8.43 11.12
N ARG A 112 -11.11 7.49 11.80
CA ARG A 112 -11.14 7.45 13.26
C ARG A 112 -10.47 8.74 13.79
N PRO A 113 -10.90 9.33 14.92
CA PRO A 113 -10.11 10.37 15.58
C PRO A 113 -8.82 9.76 16.15
N PRO A 114 -7.71 10.52 16.29
CA PRO A 114 -6.56 10.05 17.06
C PRO A 114 -7.05 9.72 18.47
N GLY A 115 -6.77 8.51 18.94
CA GLY A 115 -7.14 8.13 20.31
C GLY A 115 -6.53 9.13 21.27
N LYS A 116 -7.33 9.68 22.20
CA LYS A 116 -6.82 10.59 23.23
C LYS A 116 -5.54 9.99 23.82
N PRO A 117 -4.43 10.74 23.91
CA PRO A 117 -3.28 10.26 24.66
C PRO A 117 -3.76 9.92 26.07
N ALA A 118 -3.37 8.74 26.55
CA ALA A 118 -3.65 8.33 27.92
C ALA A 118 -3.06 9.41 28.84
N GLN A 119 -3.95 10.17 29.50
CA GLN A 119 -3.55 11.07 30.57
C GLN A 119 -2.91 10.21 31.66
N ARG A 120 -1.62 10.45 31.92
CA ARG A 120 -0.93 10.03 33.14
C ARG A 120 -0.71 11.26 33.99
#